data_AF-A0A2V8YMY8-F1
#
_entry.id   AF-A0A2V8YMY8-F1
#
_cell.length_a   1.000
_cell.length_b   1.000
_cell.length_c   1.000
_cell.angle_alpha   90.00
_cell.angle_beta   90.00
_cell.angle_gamma   90.00
#
_symmetry.space_group_name_H-M   'P 1'
#
loop_
_entity.id
_entity.type
_entity.pdbx_description
1 polymer ?
#
loop_
_entity_poly.entity_id
_entity_poly.type
_entity_poly.pdbx_seq_one_letter_code
_entity_poly.pdbx_strand_id
1 'polypeptide(L)'
;MVAVNLAPLEPTNREKNERTYTDNLSAHGARVRATYAWQLGAHAEITPASGEATVRGEVVYCQRLDNDRFFVGVKIGESRIPWSILRRFDGMRFS
;
A
#
# COMPACT_ATOMS: atom_id res chain seq x y z
N MET A 1 -11.50 3.04 3.67
CA MET A 1 -10.26 2.32 4.08
C MET A 1 -10.38 0.89 3.60
N VAL A 2 -9.34 0.36 2.94
CA VAL A 2 -9.29 -1.03 2.44
C VAL A 2 -8.24 -1.78 3.24
N ALA A 3 -8.60 -2.95 3.77
CA ALA A 3 -7.65 -3.84 4.43
C ALA A 3 -6.71 -4.46 3.38
N VAL A 4 -5.41 -4.38 3.63
CA VAL A 4 -4.37 -4.89 2.73
C VAL A 4 -3.32 -5.63 3.54
N ASN A 5 -2.67 -6.61 2.94
CA ASN A 5 -1.45 -7.21 3.45
C ASN A 5 -0.27 -6.47 2.83
N LEU A 6 0.61 -5.92 3.65
CA LEU A 6 1.84 -5.27 3.22
C LEU A 6 3.00 -6.23 3.47
N ALA A 7 3.76 -6.55 2.43
CA ALA A 7 4.84 -7.53 2.49
C ALA A 7 6.08 -6.99 1.78
N PRO A 8 7.30 -7.14 2.34
CA PRO A 8 8.51 -6.80 1.61
C PRO A 8 8.71 -7.81 0.48
N LEU A 9 9.17 -7.34 -0.68
CA LEU A 9 9.47 -8.21 -1.81
C LEU A 9 10.73 -9.06 -1.54
N GLU A 10 11.66 -8.54 -0.73
CA GLU A 10 12.90 -9.24 -0.41
C GLU A 10 12.68 -10.30 0.68
N PRO A 11 13.16 -11.54 0.45
CA PRO A 11 12.88 -12.69 1.33
C PRO A 11 13.53 -12.60 2.71
N THR A 12 14.56 -11.76 2.86
CA THR A 12 15.30 -11.56 4.12
C THR A 12 14.45 -10.92 5.22
N ASN A 13 13.30 -10.31 4.88
CA ASN A 13 12.49 -9.55 5.83
C ASN A 13 11.03 -10.03 5.92
N ARG A 14 10.76 -11.30 5.60
CA ARG A 14 9.40 -11.88 5.59
C ARG A 14 8.62 -11.72 6.90
N GLU A 15 9.32 -11.51 8.02
CA GLU A 15 8.73 -11.21 9.32
C GLU A 15 7.95 -9.87 9.36
N LYS A 16 8.19 -8.98 8.39
CA LYS A 16 7.44 -7.71 8.22
C LYS A 16 6.17 -7.86 7.39
N ASN A 17 5.69 -9.08 7.14
CA ASN A 17 4.36 -9.29 6.56
C ASN A 17 3.30 -8.87 7.57
N GLU A 18 2.59 -7.79 7.31
CA GLU A 18 1.57 -7.30 8.22
C GLU A 18 0.25 -6.98 7.51
N ARG A 19 -0.84 -7.37 8.16
CA ARG A 19 -2.18 -6.97 7.74
C ARG A 19 -2.49 -5.59 8.29
N THR A 20 -2.75 -4.66 7.39
CA THR A 20 -2.96 -3.25 7.69
C THR A 20 -4.11 -2.66 6.87
N TYR A 21 -4.31 -1.36 6.98
CA TYR A 21 -5.34 -0.61 6.28
C TYR A 21 -4.72 0.51 5.45
N THR A 22 -5.29 0.71 4.27
CA THR A 22 -5.04 1.89 3.45
C THR A 22 -5.74 3.10 4.05
N ASP A 23 -4.95 4.15 4.23
CA ASP A 23 -5.39 5.45 4.70
C ASP A 23 -5.71 6.37 3.51
N ASN A 24 -4.93 6.27 2.42
CA ASN A 24 -5.23 6.88 1.12
C ASN A 24 -4.92 5.87 0.00
N LEU A 25 -5.73 5.84 -1.04
CA LEU A 25 -5.61 4.91 -2.15
C LEU A 25 -5.92 5.64 -3.46
N SER A 26 -5.04 5.46 -4.46
CA SER A 26 -5.18 6.01 -5.80
C SER A 26 -4.83 4.96 -6.84
N ALA A 27 -5.04 5.24 -8.13
CA ALA A 27 -4.62 4.37 -9.22
C ALA A 27 -3.10 4.15 -9.28
N HIS A 28 -2.30 5.06 -8.71
CA HIS A 28 -0.84 5.10 -8.84
C HIS A 28 -0.10 4.79 -7.53
N GLY A 29 -0.82 4.59 -6.43
CA GLY A 29 -0.16 4.47 -5.13
C GLY A 29 -1.14 4.37 -3.98
N ALA A 30 -0.61 3.93 -2.85
CA ALA A 30 -1.35 3.78 -1.62
C ALA A 30 -0.53 4.33 -0.45
N ARG A 31 -1.22 5.02 0.48
CA ARG A 31 -0.73 5.27 1.83
C ARG A 31 -1.30 4.20 2.73
N VAL A 32 -0.44 3.43 3.37
CA VAL A 32 -0.81 2.38 4.32
C VAL A 32 -0.27 2.71 5.69
N ARG A 33 -0.96 2.22 6.72
CA ARG A 33 -0.39 2.19 8.07
C ARG A 33 0.55 1.00 8.17
N ALA A 34 1.60 1.08 8.97
CA ALA A 34 2.50 -0.02 9.23
C ALA A 34 2.89 0.00 10.70
N THR A 35 3.24 -1.16 11.23
CA THR A 35 3.77 -1.34 12.58
C THR A 35 5.29 -1.27 12.55
N TYR A 36 5.89 -1.68 11.43
CA TYR A 36 7.33 -1.66 11.25
C TYR A 36 7.79 -0.45 10.44
N ALA A 37 9.02 -0.01 10.69
CA ALA A 37 9.68 0.96 9.83
C ALA A 37 10.06 0.33 8.48
N TRP A 38 9.73 1.05 7.41
CA TRP A 38 10.05 0.70 6.03
C TRP A 38 11.16 1.58 5.49
N GLN A 39 12.06 0.96 4.73
CA GLN A 39 13.17 1.68 4.12
C GLN A 39 12.69 2.37 2.83
N LEU A 40 13.11 3.62 2.65
CA LEU A 40 12.89 4.36 1.42
C LEU A 40 13.56 3.65 0.23
N GLY A 41 12.85 3.50 -0.88
CA GLY A 41 13.30 2.75 -2.06
C GLY A 41 13.10 1.24 -1.96
N ALA A 42 12.64 0.71 -0.82
CA ALA A 42 12.35 -0.71 -0.70
C ALA A 42 11.13 -1.10 -1.56
N HIS A 43 11.17 -2.29 -2.13
CA HIS A 43 10.05 -2.85 -2.88
C HIS A 43 9.07 -3.56 -1.94
N ALA A 44 7.80 -3.22 -2.05
CA ALA A 44 6.72 -3.78 -1.27
C ALA A 44 5.64 -4.38 -2.18
N GLU A 45 5.08 -5.51 -1.75
CA GLU A 45 3.86 -6.08 -2.31
C GLU A 45 2.68 -5.67 -1.43
N ILE A 46 1.59 -5.25 -2.07
CA ILE A 46 0.33 -4.92 -1.42
C ILE A 46 -0.73 -5.86 -1.95
N THR A 47 -1.25 -6.72 -1.08
CA THR A 47 -2.33 -7.66 -1.42
C THR A 47 -3.62 -7.21 -0.76
N PRO A 48 -4.68 -6.88 -1.51
CA PRO A 48 -5.95 -6.50 -0.91
C PRO A 48 -6.61 -7.70 -0.23
N ALA A 49 -7.16 -7.50 0.96
CA ALA A 49 -7.86 -8.57 1.70
C ALA A 49 -9.14 -9.05 0.98
N SER A 50 -9.62 -8.29 0.00
CA SER A 50 -10.76 -8.62 -0.87
C SER A 50 -10.45 -9.77 -1.85
N GLY A 51 -9.19 -10.23 -1.95
CA GLY A 51 -8.77 -11.27 -2.89
C GLY A 51 -8.54 -10.77 -4.31
N GLU A 52 -8.48 -9.45 -4.51
CA GLU A 52 -8.12 -8.83 -5.78
C GLU A 52 -6.60 -8.92 -6.04
N ALA A 53 -6.15 -8.51 -7.23
CA ALA A 53 -4.76 -8.70 -7.64
C ALA A 53 -3.75 -8.00 -6.71
N THR A 54 -2.68 -8.72 -6.35
CA THR A 54 -1.53 -8.15 -5.65
C THR A 54 -0.81 -7.15 -6.55
N VAL A 55 -0.43 -6.00 -5.97
CA VAL A 55 0.34 -4.97 -6.68
C VAL A 55 1.71 -4.82 -6.05
N ARG A 56 2.70 -4.48 -6.87
CA ARG A 56 4.08 -4.23 -6.42
C ARG A 56 4.38 -2.75 -6.57
N GLY A 57 5.07 -2.19 -5.60
CA GLY A 57 5.48 -0.80 -5.63
C GLY A 57 6.72 -0.53 -4.82
N GLU A 58 7.14 0.71 -4.88
CA GLU A 58 8.31 1.24 -4.18
C GLU A 58 7.86 2.11 -3.01
N VAL A 59 8.50 1.95 -1.86
CA VAL A 59 8.30 2.84 -0.72
C VAL A 59 8.93 4.20 -1.04
N VAL A 60 8.08 5.22 -1.19
CA VAL A 60 8.49 6.60 -1.50
C VAL A 60 8.53 7.51 -0.28
N TYR A 61 7.96 7.08 0.85
CA TYR A 61 8.23 7.68 2.16
C TYR A 61 7.81 6.72 3.29
N CYS A 62 8.43 6.89 4.46
CA CYS A 62 8.05 6.25 5.71
C CYS A 62 8.10 7.29 6.83
N GLN A 63 6.96 7.60 7.43
CA GLN A 63 6.83 8.59 8.50
C GLN A 63 6.37 7.91 9.78
N ARG A 64 7.08 8.12 10.89
CA ARG A 64 6.64 7.64 12.22
C ARG A 64 5.50 8.50 12.75
N LEU A 65 4.54 7.86 13.41
CA LEU A 65 3.39 8.44 14.08
C LEU A 65 3.49 8.25 15.59
N ASP A 66 2.75 9.08 16.33
CA ASP A 66 2.51 8.88 17.75
C ASP A 66 1.73 7.55 17.93
N ASN A 67 2.20 6.67 18.83
CA ASN A 67 1.83 5.25 19.01
C ASN A 67 2.67 4.20 18.24
N ASP A 68 3.94 4.49 17.93
CA ASP A 68 4.87 3.52 17.33
C ASP A 68 4.37 2.89 16.02
N ARG A 69 3.50 3.61 15.31
CA ARG A 69 3.05 3.25 13.97
C ARG A 69 3.77 4.10 12.94
N PHE A 70 3.68 3.67 11.70
CA PHE A 70 4.26 4.36 10.56
C PHE A 70 3.18 4.58 9.50
N PHE A 71 3.23 5.72 8.83
CA PHE A 71 2.64 5.84 7.50
C PHE A 71 3.69 5.52 6.46
N VAL A 72 3.35 4.61 5.57
CA VAL A 72 4.20 4.20 4.46
C VAL A 72 3.49 4.57 3.17
N GLY A 73 4.14 5.39 2.37
CA GLY A 73 3.72 5.67 1.01
C GLY A 73 4.33 4.69 0.06
N VAL A 74 3.49 3.93 -0.63
CA VAL A 74 3.92 3.02 -1.69
C VAL A 74 3.45 3.56 -3.03
N LYS A 75 4.39 3.81 -3.93
CA LYS A 75 4.12 4.19 -5.31
C LYS A 75 4.09 2.93 -6.17
N ILE A 76 2.98 2.71 -6.84
CA ILE A 76 2.89 1.67 -7.87
C ILE A 76 3.44 2.31 -9.15
N GLY A 77 4.33 1.60 -9.84
CA GLY A 77 5.07 2.12 -11.00
C GLY A 77 4.20 2.35 -12.23
N GLU A 78 4.60 1.81 -13.38
CA GLU A 78 3.85 2.01 -14.64
C GLU A 78 2.48 1.32 -14.66
N SER A 79 2.26 0.36 -13.76
CA SER A 79 0.99 -0.34 -13.64
C SER A 79 0.01 0.43 -12.76
N ARG A 80 -1.27 0.43 -13.13
CA ARG A 80 -2.34 0.96 -12.29
C ARG A 80 -2.84 -0.12 -11.35
N ILE A 81 -3.25 0.27 -10.15
CA ILE A 81 -3.92 -0.64 -9.23
C ILE A 81 -5.27 -1.07 -9.85
N PRO A 82 -5.47 -2.35 -10.17
CA PRO A 82 -6.67 -2.81 -10.88
C PRO A 82 -7.85 -3.10 -9.93
N TRP A 83 -7.82 -2.58 -8.70
CA TRP A 83 -8.82 -2.90 -7.69
C TRP A 83 -10.14 -2.19 -7.99
N SER A 84 -11.23 -2.95 -7.91
CA SER A 84 -12.60 -2.53 -8.17
C SER A 84 -13.03 -1.37 -7.27
N ILE A 85 -12.44 -1.26 -6.07
CA ILE A 85 -12.65 -0.14 -5.16
C ILE A 85 -12.28 1.21 -5.81
N LEU A 86 -11.24 1.25 -6.65
CA LEU A 86 -10.82 2.46 -7.35
C LEU A 86 -11.77 2.84 -8.48
N ARG A 87 -12.39 1.84 -9.14
CA ARG A 87 -13.43 2.09 -10.14
C ARG A 87 -14.66 2.78 -9.56
N ARG A 88 -14.96 2.55 -8.27
CA ARG A 88 -16.06 3.26 -7.58
C ARG A 88 -15.77 4.75 -7.40
N PHE A 89 -14.50 5.15 -7.35
CA PHE A 89 -14.10 6.56 -7.24
C PHE A 89 -13.88 7.23 -8.61
N ASP A 90 -13.51 6.47 -9.64
CA ASP A 90 -13.35 6.96 -11.02
C ASP A 90 -14.68 7.41 -11.67
N GLY A 91 -15.81 6.94 -11.13
CA GLY A 91 -17.17 7.34 -11.56
C GLY A 91 -17.60 8.75 -11.14
N MET A 92 -16.86 9.45 -10.26
CA MET A 92 -17.09 10.88 -10.00
C MET A 92 -16.36 11.75 -11.03
N ARG A 93 -16.74 11.58 -12.31
CA ARG A 93 -16.53 12.64 -13.29
C ARG A 93 -17.51 13.76 -12.96
N PHE A 94 -17.04 14.79 -12.25
CA PHE A 94 -17.73 16.08 -12.19
C PHE A 94 -17.89 16.56 -13.63
N SER A 95 -19.13 16.49 -14.13
CA SER A 95 -19.56 17.09 -15.39
C SER A 95 -20.08 18.50 -15.12
#